data_AF-A0A0S6X7L3-F1
#
_entry.id   AF-A0A0S6X7L3-F1
#
_cell.length_a   1.000
_cell.length_b   1.000
_cell.length_c   1.000
_cell.angle_alpha   90.00
_cell.angle_beta   90.00
_cell.angle_gamma   90.00
#
_symmetry.space_group_name_H-M   'P 1'
#
loop_
_entity.id
_entity.type
_entity.pdbx_description
1 polymer ?
#
loop_
_entity_poly.entity_id
_entity_poly.type
_entity_poly.pdbx_seq_one_letter_code
_entity_poly.pdbx_strand_id
1 'polypeptide(L)' 'MFRSLDALLGSDDGAARQWLETNNLDLGGKPIDQIDTMRGLIEVCDYVDFYRARV' A
#
# COMPACT_ATOMS: atom_id res chain seq x y z
N MET A 1 -13.10 -10.76 0.32
CA MET A 1 -12.23 -9.77 -0.37
C MET A 1 -12.09 -8.58 0.57
N PHE A 2 -11.15 -8.55 1.53
CA PHE A 2 -9.83 -7.91 1.40
C PHE A 2 -8.88 -8.34 2.55
N ARG A 3 -8.94 -9.61 2.98
CA ARG A 3 -8.17 -10.13 4.14
C ARG A 3 -6.65 -10.15 3.93
N SER A 4 -6.19 -10.16 2.68
CA SER A 4 -4.77 -10.13 2.32
C SER A 4 -4.14 -8.74 2.49
N LEU A 5 -4.95 -7.66 2.49
CA LEU A 5 -4.45 -6.30 2.68
C LEU A 5 -4.25 -5.96 4.16
N ASP A 6 -5.11 -6.50 5.05
CA ASP A 6 -4.95 -6.38 6.51
C ASP A 6 -3.59 -6.94 6.99
N ALA A 7 -3.11 -8.01 6.36
CA ALA A 7 -1.81 -8.60 6.68
C ALA A 7 -0.64 -7.67 6.31
N LEU A 8 -0.81 -6.81 5.31
CA LEU A 8 0.21 -5.86 4.86
C LEU A 8 0.23 -4.58 5.73
N LEU A 9 -0.94 -4.18 6.22
CA LEU A 9 -1.18 -2.91 6.90
C LEU A 9 -0.87 -2.91 8.40
N GLY A 10 -0.71 -4.08 9.03
CA GLY A 10 -0.01 -4.28 10.30
C GLY A 10 -0.38 -3.31 11.44
N SER A 11 -1.27 -3.76 12.33
CA SER A 11 -1.60 -3.21 13.67
C SER A 11 -2.10 -1.77 13.78
N ASP A 12 -1.90 -0.91 12.77
CA ASP A 12 -2.41 0.46 12.74
C ASP A 12 -3.17 0.72 11.44
N ASP A 13 -4.39 0.17 11.39
CA ASP A 13 -5.33 0.33 10.28
C ASP A 13 -5.59 1.80 9.94
N GLY A 14 -5.43 2.71 10.91
CA GLY A 14 -5.61 4.15 10.71
C GLY A 14 -4.47 4.76 9.88
N ALA A 15 -3.23 4.54 10.31
CA ALA A 15 -2.05 5.01 9.58
C ALA A 15 -1.96 4.41 8.17
N ALA A 16 -2.27 3.12 8.06
CA ALA A 16 -2.39 2.37 6.83
C ALA A 16 -3.39 2.99 5.84
N ARG A 17 -4.61 3.25 6.29
CA ARG A 17 -5.67 3.84 5.47
C ARG A 17 -5.32 5.27 5.06
N GLN A 18 -4.75 6.04 5.97
CA GLN A 18 -4.27 7.39 5.68
C GLN A 18 -3.16 7.38 4.62
N TRP A 19 -2.21 6.43 4.68
CA TRP A 19 -1.17 6.29 3.67
C TRP A 19 -1.75 5.93 2.29
N LEU A 20 -2.71 5.00 2.23
CA LEU A 20 -3.38 4.61 0.99
C LEU A 20 -4.14 5.77 0.31
N GLU A 21 -4.70 6.68 1.10
CA GLU A 21 -5.44 7.85 0.61
C GLU A 21 -4.55 9.08 0.34
N THR A 22 -3.31 9.05 0.83
CA THR A 22 -2.33 10.12 0.66
C THR A 22 -1.60 9.96 -0.67
N ASN A 23 -1.30 11.08 -1.33
CA ASN A 23 -0.55 11.06 -2.57
C ASN A 23 0.91 10.64 -2.31
N ASN A 24 1.32 9.50 -2.86
CA ASN A 24 2.68 9.00 -2.77
C ASN A 24 3.46 9.41 -4.02
N LEU A 25 4.50 10.22 -3.84
CA LEU A 25 5.32 10.73 -4.94
C LEU A 25 6.13 9.63 -5.64
N ASP A 26 6.55 8.59 -4.91
CA ASP A 26 7.32 7.48 -5.45
C ASP A 26 6.45 6.55 -6.29
N LEU A 27 5.18 6.39 -5.91
CA LEU A 27 4.19 5.66 -6.70
C LEU A 27 3.56 6.55 -7.79
N GLY A 28 3.73 7.88 -7.73
CA GLY A 28 3.16 8.81 -8.70
C GLY A 28 1.65 9.03 -8.55
N GLY A 29 1.10 8.79 -7.36
CA GLY A 29 -0.34 8.85 -7.12
C GLY A 29 -0.73 8.35 -5.73
N LYS A 30 -2.03 8.34 -5.44
CA LYS A 30 -2.53 7.65 -4.24
C LYS A 30 -2.43 6.14 -4.46
N PRO A 31 -1.88 5.37 -3.51
CA PRO A 31 -1.81 3.92 -3.64
C PRO A 31 -3.18 3.28 -3.91
N ILE A 32 -4.25 3.82 -3.32
CA ILE A 32 -5.61 3.31 -3.49
C ILE A 32 -6.11 3.37 -4.96
N ASP A 33 -5.59 4.31 -5.76
CA ASP A 33 -5.96 4.44 -7.17
C ASP A 33 -5.24 3.40 -8.05
N GLN A 34 -4.12 2.83 -7.57
CA GLN A 34 -3.31 1.86 -8.31
C GLN A 34 -3.74 0.41 -8.07
N ILE A 35 -4.22 0.11 -6.87
CA ILE A 35 -4.68 -1.24 -6.49
C ILE A 35 -5.96 -1.68 -7.20
N ASP A 36 -6.58 -0.82 -8.02
CA ASP A 36 -7.73 -1.17 -8.87
C ASP A 36 -7.36 -2.20 -9.97
N THR A 37 -6.07 -2.40 -10.21
CA THR A 37 -5.56 -3.44 -11.09
C THR A 37 -4.66 -4.44 -10.35
N MET A 38 -4.62 -5.68 -10.83
CA MET A 38 -3.73 -6.71 -10.29
C MET A 38 -2.25 -6.27 -10.31
N ARG A 39 -1.85 -5.53 -11.35
CA ARG A 39 -0.48 -5.02 -11.47
C ARG A 39 -0.17 -3.98 -10.39
N GLY A 40 -1.04 -2.99 -10.23
CA GLY A 40 -0.81 -1.95 -9.22
C GLY A 40 -0.89 -2.49 -7.79
N LEU A 41 -1.67 -3.56 -7.53
CA LEU A 41 -1.61 -4.25 -6.25
C LEU A 41 -0.22 -4.85 -5.98
N ILE A 42 0.40 -5.49 -6.96
CA ILE A 42 1.75 -6.05 -6.83
C ILE A 42 2.78 -4.93 -6.62
N GLU A 43 2.72 -3.86 -7.42
CA GLU A 43 3.65 -2.72 -7.31
C GLU A 43 3.57 -2.02 -5.93
N VAL A 44 2.35 -1.83 -5.41
CA VAL A 44 2.13 -1.25 -4.08
C VAL A 44 2.66 -2.18 -2.98
N CYS A 45 2.44 -3.49 -3.09
CA CYS A 45 2.98 -4.47 -2.14
C CYS A 45 4.50 -4.48 -2.15
N ASP A 46 5.12 -4.58 -3.33
CA ASP A 46 6.58 -4.57 -3.49
C ASP A 46 7.20 -3.29 -2.92
N TYR A 47 6.55 -2.14 -3.11
CA TYR A 47 6.98 -0.86 -2.53
C TYR A 47 6.98 -0.89 -0.99
N VAL A 48 5.90 -1.37 -0.39
CA VAL A 48 5.78 -1.47 1.08
C VAL A 48 6.81 -2.46 1.63
N ASP A 49 6.99 -3.61 0.98
CA ASP A 49 7.97 -4.62 1.39
C ASP A 49 9.41 -4.09 1.30
N PHE A 50 9.74 -3.37 0.22
CA PHE A 50 11.03 -2.69 0.08
C PHE A 50 11.28 -1.67 1.19
N TYR A 51 10.26 -0.89 1.55
CA TYR A 51 10.38 0.11 2.62
C TYR A 51 10.51 -0.54 3.99
N ARG A 52 9.76 -1.61 4.28
CA ARG A 52 9.86 -2.40 5.51
C ARG A 52 11.23 -3.05 5.67
N ALA A 53 11.82 -3.56 4.59
CA ALA A 53 13.15 -4.19 4.62
C ALA A 53 14.29 -3.19 4.92
N ARG A 54 14.02 -1.88 4.78
CA ARG A 54 15.00 -0.82 5.01
C ARG A 54 14.90 -0.18 6.41
N VAL A 55 13.83 -0.45 7.16
CA VAL A 55 13.60 0.03 8.53
C VAL A 55 14.11 -0.98 9.56
#